data_AF-A0A950XHY7-F1
#
_entry.id   AF-A0A950XHY7-F1
#
_cell.length_a   1.000
_cell.length_b   1.000
_cell.length_c   1.000
_cell.angle_alpha   90.00
_cell.angle_beta   90.00
_cell.angle_gamma   90.00
#
_symmetry.space_group_name_H-M   'P 1'
#
loop_
_entity.id
_entity.type
_entity.pdbx_description
1 polymer ?
#
loop_
_entity_poly.entity_id
_entity_poly.type
_entity_poly.pdbx_seq_one_letter_code
_entity_poly.pdbx_strand_id
1 'polypeptide(L)'
;MSVHAAPVSSSTIVVAVDVGKTSAMLLATDETRKRVLGPVEFAMTRSGLSATVHRVNAVVAPSAQVKVGVEAAGHYHRPVL
;
A
#
# COMPACT_ATOMS: atom_id res chain seq x y z
N MET A 1 -6.75 17.50 0.88
CA MET A 1 -5.70 16.49 1.13
C MET A 1 -4.35 17.14 0.90
N SER A 2 -3.45 17.10 1.89
CA SER A 2 -2.07 17.56 1.71
C SER A 2 -1.27 16.43 1.08
N VAL A 3 -0.86 16.57 -0.18
CA VAL A 3 0.03 15.60 -0.83
C VAL A 3 1.45 15.93 -0.39
N HIS A 4 2.01 15.12 0.49
CA HIS A 4 3.39 15.29 0.91
C HIS A 4 4.32 14.79 -0.20
N ALA A 5 4.87 15.73 -0.97
CA ALA A 5 5.89 15.43 -1.99
C ALA A 5 7.21 15.08 -1.30
N ALA A 6 7.34 13.84 -0.84
CA ALA A 6 8.63 13.33 -0.37
C ALA A 6 9.55 13.07 -1.59
N PRO A 7 10.85 13.39 -1.55
CA PRO A 7 11.80 13.05 -2.61
C PRO A 7 11.87 11.53 -2.82
N VAL A 8 11.95 11.05 -4.07
CA VAL A 8 12.15 9.63 -4.39
C VAL A 8 13.66 9.41 -4.55
N SER A 9 14.25 8.59 -3.69
CA SER A 9 15.62 8.12 -3.81
C SER A 9 15.68 6.80 -4.58
N SER A 10 16.86 6.36 -5.00
CA SER A 10 17.09 5.07 -5.69
C SER A 10 16.83 3.83 -4.83
N SER A 11 16.38 4.00 -3.57
CA SER A 11 15.94 2.90 -2.70
C SER A 11 14.46 3.04 -2.32
N THR A 12 13.69 3.83 -3.08
CA THR A 12 12.28 4.06 -2.74
C THR A 12 11.40 2.94 -3.27
N ILE A 13 10.62 2.35 -2.38
CA ILE A 13 9.52 1.46 -2.72
C ILE A 13 8.21 2.23 -2.56
N VAL A 14 7.39 2.24 -3.61
CA VAL A 14 6.04 2.80 -3.58
C VAL A 14 5.04 1.68 -3.47
N VAL A 15 4.18 1.72 -2.45
CA VAL A 15 3.06 0.81 -2.26
C VAL A 15 1.77 1.56 -2.57
N ALA A 16 1.11 1.21 -3.66
CA ALA A 16 -0.23 1.69 -3.97
C ALA A 16 -1.26 0.75 -3.37
N VAL A 17 -2.28 1.30 -2.71
CA VAL A 17 -3.39 0.55 -2.10
C VAL A 17 -4.72 1.09 -2.64
N ASP A 18 -5.42 0.22 -3.36
CA ASP A 18 -6.82 0.39 -3.80
C ASP A 18 -7.73 -0.20 -2.71
N VAL A 19 -8.62 0.61 -2.16
CA VAL A 19 -9.41 0.28 -0.98
C VAL A 19 -10.86 -0.01 -1.38
N GLY A 20 -11.26 -1.28 -1.25
CA GLY A 20 -12.64 -1.74 -1.41
C GLY A 20 -13.42 -1.72 -0.09
N LYS A 21 -14.56 -2.43 -0.07
CA LYS A 21 -15.48 -2.47 1.10
C LYS A 21 -14.96 -3.35 2.22
N THR A 22 -14.52 -4.55 1.85
CA THR A 22 -14.10 -5.61 2.78
C THR A 22 -12.70 -6.14 2.46
N SER A 23 -12.18 -5.79 1.30
CA SER A 23 -10.83 -6.12 0.84
C SER A 23 -10.17 -4.88 0.24
N ALA A 24 -8.85 -4.92 0.19
CA ALA A 24 -8.03 -3.94 -0.49
C ALA A 24 -7.00 -4.67 -1.35
N MET A 25 -6.59 -4.04 -2.45
CA MET A 25 -5.55 -4.55 -3.32
C MET A 25 -4.31 -3.68 -3.20
N LEU A 26 -3.13 -4.30 -3.15
CA LEU A 26 -1.87 -3.58 -3.14
C LEU A 26 -0.97 -3.96 -4.30
N LEU A 27 -0.17 -3.00 -4.72
CA LEU A 27 0.92 -3.17 -5.68
C LEU A 27 2.14 -2.41 -5.14
N ALA A 28 3.30 -3.06 -5.10
CA ALA A 28 4.56 -2.41 -4.75
C ALA A 28 5.47 -2.31 -5.98
N THR A 29 6.05 -1.14 -6.20
CA THR A 29 7.02 -0.86 -7.27
C THR A 29 8.26 -0.17 -6.72
N ASP A 30 9.39 -0.35 -7.40
CA ASP A 30 10.59 0.45 -7.16
C ASP A 30 10.48 1.84 -7.82
N GLU A 31 11.55 2.64 -7.71
CA GLU A 31 11.64 3.98 -8.29
C GLU A 31 11.56 4.01 -9.82
N THR A 32 11.89 2.90 -10.47
CA THR A 32 11.79 2.72 -11.93
C THR A 32 10.39 2.26 -12.36
N ARG A 33 9.45 2.17 -11.41
CA ARG A 33 8.09 1.61 -11.58
C ARG A 33 8.09 0.13 -11.91
N LYS A 34 9.21 -0.57 -11.72
CA LYS A 34 9.26 -2.02 -11.86
C LYS A 34 8.61 -2.64 -10.63
N ARG A 35 7.78 -3.65 -10.89
CA ARG A 35 7.01 -4.33 -9.85
C ARG A 35 7.91 -5.19 -8.96
N VAL A 36 7.74 -5.02 -7.66
CA VAL A 36 8.45 -5.78 -6.61
C VAL A 36 7.50 -6.74 -5.89
N LEU A 37 6.21 -6.36 -5.76
CA LEU A 37 5.16 -7.22 -5.20
C LEU A 37 3.80 -6.93 -5.83
N GLY A 38 2.98 -7.98 -6.00
CA GLY A 38 1.57 -7.87 -6.34
C GLY A 38 1.22 -7.92 -7.83
N PRO A 39 -0.03 -7.61 -8.20
CA PRO A 39 -1.13 -7.21 -7.31
C PRO A 39 -1.46 -8.30 -6.27
N VAL A 40 -1.74 -7.90 -5.03
CA VAL A 40 -2.18 -8.82 -3.96
C VAL A 40 -3.43 -8.24 -3.31
N GLU A 41 -4.50 -9.02 -3.30
CA GLU A 41 -5.68 -8.71 -2.50
C GLU A 41 -5.52 -9.21 -1.06
N PHE A 42 -6.02 -8.44 -0.10
CA PHE A 42 -6.12 -8.86 1.28
C PHE A 42 -7.44 -8.40 1.89
N ALA A 43 -7.97 -9.22 2.81
CA ALA A 43 -9.11 -8.82 3.63
C ALA A 43 -8.72 -7.67 4.56
N MET A 44 -9.57 -6.66 4.70
CA MET A 44 -9.35 -5.49 5.56
C MET A 44 -9.61 -5.82 7.05
N THR A 45 -9.01 -6.91 7.52
CA THR A 45 -9.00 -7.33 8.92
C THR A 45 -7.62 -7.07 9.52
N ARG A 46 -7.51 -7.10 10.86
CA ARG A 46 -6.22 -6.97 11.55
C ARG A 46 -5.20 -8.02 11.08
N SER A 47 -5.63 -9.28 10.95
CA SER A 47 -4.76 -10.37 10.49
C SER A 47 -4.39 -10.24 9.02
N GLY A 48 -5.34 -9.82 8.17
CA GLY A 48 -5.08 -9.54 6.75
C GLY A 48 -4.04 -8.45 6.56
N LEU A 49 -4.17 -7.33 7.27
CA LEU A 49 -3.19 -6.24 7.26
C LEU A 49 -1.81 -6.72 7.75
N SER A 50 -1.75 -7.45 8.87
CA SER A 50 -0.50 -7.96 9.42
C SER A 50 0.23 -8.88 8.42
N ALA A 51 -0.50 -9.79 7.76
CA ALA A 51 0.06 -10.69 6.76
C ALA A 51 0.57 -9.92 5.54
N THR A 52 -0.18 -8.90 5.11
CA THR A 52 0.22 -8.00 4.03
C THR A 52 1.49 -7.23 4.34
N VAL A 53 1.62 -6.65 5.54
CA VAL A 53 2.83 -5.95 5.98
C VAL A 53 4.03 -6.90 5.99
N HIS A 54 3.86 -8.13 6.45
CA HIS A 54 4.92 -9.14 6.38
C HIS A 54 5.35 -9.45 4.95
N ARG A 55 4.43 -9.55 3.99
CA ARG A 55 4.77 -9.78 2.57
C ARG A 55 5.54 -8.61 1.97
N VAL A 56 5.18 -7.37 2.30
CA VAL A 56 5.93 -6.18 1.86
C VAL A 56 7.33 -6.18 2.47
N ASN A 57 7.45 -6.37 3.79
CA ASN A 57 8.74 -6.39 4.47
C ASN A 57 9.66 -7.52 3.98
N ALA A 58 9.12 -8.63 3.48
CA ALA A 58 9.91 -9.72 2.92
C ALA A 58 10.60 -9.37 1.58
N VAL A 59 10.13 -8.34 0.87
CA VAL A 59 10.70 -7.93 -0.44
C VAL A 59 11.37 -6.55 -0.41
N VAL A 60 11.20 -5.80 0.67
CA VAL A 60 11.76 -4.46 0.85
C VAL A 60 13.10 -4.57 1.57
N ALA A 61 14.16 -4.00 0.99
CA ALA A 61 15.46 -3.95 1.63
C ALA A 61 15.38 -3.13 2.94
N PRO A 62 16.10 -3.50 4.02
CA PRO A 62 16.02 -2.79 5.31
C PRO A 62 16.31 -1.28 5.26
N SER A 63 17.10 -0.83 4.29
CA SER A 63 17.46 0.59 4.08
C SER A 63 16.56 1.32 3.09
N ALA A 64 15.55 0.64 2.53
CA ALA A 64 14.65 1.23 1.54
C ALA A 64 13.69 2.22 2.21
N GLN A 65 13.39 3.31 1.49
CA GLN A 65 12.34 4.25 1.87
C GLN A 65 11.00 3.76 1.34
N VAL A 66 10.02 3.55 2.20
CA VAL A 66 8.69 3.10 1.77
C VAL A 66 7.72 4.28 1.75
N LYS A 67 7.04 4.49 0.62
CA LYS A 67 5.92 5.43 0.51
C LYS A 67 4.65 4.65 0.23
N VAL A 68 3.62 4.92 1.00
CA VAL A 68 2.32 4.26 0.85
C VAL A 68 1.31 5.29 0.36
N GLY A 69 0.77 5.07 -0.83
CA GLY A 69 -0.38 5.79 -1.36
C GLY A 69 -1.63 4.95 -1.14
N VAL A 70 -2.61 5.49 -0.40
CA VAL A 70 -3.88 4.80 -0.13
C VAL A 70 -4.99 5.58 -0.81
N GLU A 71 -5.79 4.89 -1.62
CA GLU A 71 -6.99 5.46 -2.22
C GLU A 71 -7.99 5.90 -1.15
N ALA A 72 -8.56 7.09 -1.33
CA ALA A 72 -9.61 7.58 -0.44
C ALA A 72 -10.94 6.85 -0.73
N ALA A 73 -11.42 6.07 0.23
CA ALA A 73 -12.71 5.41 0.12
C ALA A 73 -13.86 6.39 0.45
N GLY A 74 -14.22 7.24 -0.52
CA GLY A 74 -15.20 8.34 -0.34
C GLY A 74 -16.66 7.97 -0.53
N HIS A 75 -16.98 6.75 -0.99
CA HIS A 75 -18.34 6.38 -1.41
C HIS A 75 -19.16 5.60 -0.36
N TYR A 76 -18.73 5.55 0.91
CA TYR A 76 -19.52 4.89 1.96
C TYR A 76 -20.44 5.89 2.66
N HIS A 77 -21.54 6.24 2.01
CA HIS A 77 -22.58 7.16 2.52
C HIS A 77 -23.43 6.57 3.67
N ARG A 78 -23.01 5.45 4.27
CA ARG A 78 -23.67 4.89 5.44
C ARG A 78 -22.68 4.88 6.60
N PRO A 79 -22.89 5.75 7.62
CA PRO A 79 -22.31 5.50 8.93
C PRO A 79 -22.70 4.09 9.34
N VAL A 80 -21.71 3.31 9.75
CA VAL A 80 -21.97 2.11 10.55
C VAL A 80 -22.62 2.63 11.83
N LEU A 81 -23.89 2.30 12.04
CA LEU A 81 -24.60 2.51 13.31
C LEU A 81 -24.17 1.44 14.31
#